data_AF-A0A7M2RER1-F1
#
_entry.id   AF-A0A7M2RER1-F1
#
_cell.length_a   1.000
_cell.length_b   1.000
_cell.length_c   1.000
_cell.angle_alpha   90.00
_cell.angle_beta   90.00
_cell.angle_gamma   90.00
#
_symmetry.space_group_name_H-M   'P 1'
#
loop_
_entity.id
_entity.type
_entity.pdbx_description
1 polymer ?
#
loop_
_entity_poly.entity_id
_entity_poly.type
_entity_poly.pdbx_seq_one_letter_code
_entity_poly.pdbx_strand_id
1 'polypeptide(L)' 'MCKENKNTKNTKNTKEEDENMNAYAIKPNSPFVASKPLKRTSASKENIERIKLMESHDFSFDILEDNKVEIKVTKKK' A
#
# COMPACT_ATOMS: atom_id res chain seq x y z
N MET A 1 6.77 -25.70 21.30
CA MET A 1 7.76 -24.69 21.75
C MET A 1 8.96 -24.76 20.83
N CYS A 2 9.11 -23.80 19.91
CA CYS A 2 10.28 -23.70 19.03
C CYS A 2 10.87 -22.30 19.16
N LYS A 3 12.21 -22.28 19.16
CA LYS A 3 13.09 -21.34 19.84
C LYS A 3 13.22 -20.00 19.11
N GLU A 4 13.35 -18.93 19.89
CA GLU A 4 13.73 -17.59 19.42
C GLU A 4 15.11 -17.61 18.77
N ASN A 5 15.24 -17.04 17.57
CA ASN A 5 16.53 -16.70 16.99
C ASN A 5 16.63 -15.17 16.85
N LYS A 6 17.37 -14.58 17.79
CA LYS A 6 17.76 -13.17 17.77
C LYS A 6 18.82 -13.01 16.69
N ASN A 7 18.55 -12.18 15.67
CA ASN A 7 19.62 -11.65 14.82
C ASN A 7 19.42 -10.16 14.62
N THR A 8 20.08 -9.40 15.49
CA THR A 8 20.33 -7.97 15.37
C THR A 8 21.23 -7.69 14.18
N LYS A 9 20.73 -6.93 13.19
CA LYS A 9 21.58 -6.16 12.29
C LYS A 9 21.06 -4.73 12.16
N ASN A 10 21.85 -3.83 12.74
CA ASN A 10 21.79 -2.40 12.52
C ASN A 10 22.02 -2.08 11.05
N THR A 11 21.19 -1.21 10.50
CA THR A 11 21.57 -0.31 9.41
C THR A 11 20.83 1.00 9.60
N LYS A 12 21.55 2.02 10.08
CA LYS A 12 21.20 3.43 9.80
C LYS A 12 21.10 3.57 8.29
N ASN A 13 20.04 4.19 7.77
CA ASN A 13 20.11 4.91 6.51
C ASN A 13 19.08 6.04 6.47
N THR A 14 19.52 7.08 5.78
CA THR A 14 19.13 8.48 5.71
C THR A 14 17.70 8.72 5.20
N LYS A 15 17.16 9.89 5.56
CA LYS A 15 15.92 10.46 5.03
C LYS A 15 16.06 10.77 3.54
N GLU A 16 14.90 10.81 2.87
CA GLU A 16 14.56 11.33 1.53
C GLU A 16 14.30 10.25 0.45
N GLU A 17 13.28 10.55 -0.36
CA GLU A 17 12.81 9.87 -1.58
C GLU A 17 11.70 8.81 -1.42
N ASP A 18 10.46 9.32 -1.40
CA ASP A 18 9.26 8.84 -2.09
C ASP A 18 9.18 7.35 -2.50
N GLU A 19 8.17 6.68 -1.94
CA GLU A 19 7.26 5.76 -2.65
C GLU A 19 7.83 4.50 -3.34
N ASN A 20 8.98 3.98 -2.95
CA ASN A 20 9.37 2.64 -3.41
C ASN A 20 8.82 1.53 -2.48
N MET A 21 7.55 1.16 -2.68
CA MET A 21 7.01 -0.10 -2.15
C MET A 21 7.70 -1.29 -2.85
N ASN A 22 8.91 -1.62 -2.38
CA ASN A 22 9.62 -2.82 -2.79
C ASN A 22 8.94 -4.04 -2.14
N ALA A 23 7.79 -4.44 -2.67
CA ALA A 23 7.18 -5.72 -2.34
C ALA A 23 8.03 -6.84 -2.96
N TYR A 24 8.91 -7.45 -2.17
CA TYR A 24 9.56 -8.69 -2.54
C TYR A 24 8.88 -9.86 -1.82
N ALA A 25 8.36 -10.82 -2.58
CA ALA A 25 7.85 -12.06 -2.03
C ALA A 25 9.05 -12.96 -1.66
N ILE A 26 9.38 -13.07 -0.36
CA ILE A 26 10.23 -14.17 0.09
C ILE A 26 9.37 -15.43 0.13
N LYS A 27 9.60 -16.40 -0.77
CA LYS A 27 9.07 -17.77 -0.60
C LYS A 27 10.12 -18.77 -1.05
N PRO A 28 10.39 -19.84 -0.28
CA PRO A 28 11.30 -20.86 -0.78
C PRO A 28 10.69 -21.70 -1.91
N ASN A 29 9.36 -21.90 -1.99
CA ASN A 29 8.78 -22.93 -2.88
C ASN A 29 7.42 -22.56 -3.51
N SER A 30 7.20 -21.32 -3.97
CA SER A 30 5.98 -21.03 -4.75
C SER A 30 6.26 -21.06 -6.25
N PRO A 31 5.56 -21.90 -7.05
CA PRO A 31 5.77 -21.98 -8.50
C PRO A 31 5.24 -20.75 -9.26
N PHE A 32 4.62 -19.81 -8.54
CA PHE A 32 4.01 -18.60 -9.09
C PHE A 32 4.86 -17.34 -8.86
N VAL A 33 6.06 -17.47 -8.30
CA VAL A 33 6.98 -16.32 -8.21
C VAL A 33 7.56 -16.09 -9.60
N ALA A 34 7.31 -14.90 -10.15
CA ALA A 34 7.94 -14.48 -11.39
C ALA A 34 9.46 -14.55 -11.21
N SER A 35 10.13 -15.39 -12.01
CA SER A 35 11.59 -15.57 -11.98
C SER A 35 12.35 -14.30 -12.39
N LYS A 36 11.65 -13.33 -12.97
CA LYS A 36 12.18 -12.03 -13.39
C LYS A 36 11.33 -10.91 -12.81
N PRO A 37 11.93 -9.76 -12.46
CA PRO A 37 11.17 -8.57 -12.11
C PRO A 37 10.18 -8.21 -13.22
N LEU A 38 8.93 -7.96 -12.85
CA LEU A 38 7.95 -7.45 -13.79
C LEU A 38 8.36 -6.05 -14.24
N LYS A 39 8.26 -5.78 -15.55
CA LYS A 39 8.51 -4.43 -16.08
C LYS A 39 7.48 -3.48 -15.46
N ARG A 40 7.96 -2.43 -14.80
CA ARG A 40 7.10 -1.36 -14.30
C ARG A 40 6.66 -0.52 -15.49
N THR A 41 5.35 -0.42 -15.69
CA THR A 41 4.77 0.58 -16.58
C THR A 41 4.51 1.85 -15.79
N SER A 42 4.80 3.01 -16.38
CA SER A 42 4.39 4.29 -15.80
C SER A 42 2.86 4.38 -15.80
N ALA A 43 2.29 5.03 -14.78
CA ALA A 43 0.86 5.30 -14.77
C ALA A 43 0.45 6.17 -15.96
N SER A 44 -0.72 5.91 -16.54
CA SER A 44 -1.30 6.78 -17.57
C SER A 44 -1.75 8.11 -16.96
N LYS A 45 -1.87 9.15 -17.80
CA LYS A 45 -2.38 10.47 -17.36
C LYS A 45 -3.76 10.37 -16.72
N GLU A 46 -4.67 9.63 -17.34
CA GLU A 46 -6.02 9.37 -16.81
C GLU A 46 -5.99 8.70 -15.43
N ASN A 47 -5.05 7.77 -15.21
CA ASN A 47 -4.92 7.13 -13.92
C ASN A 47 -4.45 8.10 -12.85
N ILE A 48 -3.45 8.94 -13.17
CA ILE A 48 -2.94 9.96 -12.26
C ILE A 48 -4.03 10.97 -11.89
N GLU A 49 -4.82 11.43 -12.86
CA GLU A 49 -5.92 12.38 -12.64
C GLU A 49 -7.02 11.78 -11.76
N ARG A 50 -7.37 10.51 -11.97
CA ARG A 50 -8.33 9.79 -11.12
C ARG A 50 -7.83 9.66 -9.68
N ILE A 51 -6.55 9.34 -9.47
CA ILE A 51 -5.96 9.29 -8.13
C ILE A 51 -6.01 10.66 -7.45
N LYS A 52 -5.62 11.74 -8.15
CA LYS A 52 -5.71 13.11 -7.61
C LYS A 52 -7.13 13.49 -7.22
N LEU A 53 -8.12 13.09 -8.02
CA LEU A 53 -9.52 13.33 -7.70
C LEU A 53 -9.93 12.60 -6.41
N MET A 54 -9.55 11.33 -6.25
CA MET A 54 -9.82 10.56 -5.04
C MET A 54 -9.12 11.17 -3.82
N GLU A 55 -7.85 11.56 -3.97
CA GLU A 55 -7.06 12.19 -2.91
C GLU A 55 -7.62 13.54 -2.48
N SER A 56 -8.30 14.26 -3.37
CA SER A 56 -8.95 15.54 -3.05
C SER A 56 -10.22 15.42 -2.20
N HIS A 57 -10.64 14.20 -1.87
CA HIS A 57 -11.81 13.94 -1.02
C HIS A 57 -11.44 13.10 0.20
N ASP A 58 -12.11 13.35 1.30
CA ASP A 58 -12.17 12.48 2.47
C ASP A 58 -13.46 11.66 2.43
N PHE A 59 -13.32 10.36 2.69
CA PHE A 59 -14.41 9.40 2.75
C PHE A 59 -14.53 8.90 4.19
N SER A 60 -15.72 9.02 4.78
CA SER A 60 -16.02 8.44 6.08
C SER A 60 -17.28 7.58 5.98
N PHE A 61 -17.35 6.57 6.85
CA PHE A 61 -18.55 5.75 6.99
C PHE A 61 -18.91 5.64 8.46
N ASP A 62 -20.20 5.75 8.74
CA ASP A 62 -20.78 5.61 10.06
C ASP A 62 -21.77 4.44 10.02
N ILE A 63 -21.80 3.64 11.10
CA ILE A 63 -22.83 2.61 11.29
C ILE A 63 -23.83 3.19 12.29
N LEU A 64 -25.05 3.42 11.82
CA LEU A 64 -26.14 3.94 12.63
C LEU A 64 -26.82 2.83 13.42
N GLU A 65 -27.61 3.22 14.41
CA GLU A 65 -28.60 2.33 15.04
C GLU A 65 -29.49 1.76 13.92
N ASP A 66 -29.82 0.47 13.99
CA ASP A 66 -30.44 -0.36 12.93
C ASP A 66 -29.49 -0.95 11.87
N ASN A 67 -28.17 -0.98 12.11
CA ASN A 67 -27.17 -1.54 11.18
C ASN A 67 -27.16 -0.85 9.80
N LYS A 68 -27.67 0.38 9.72
CA LYS A 68 -27.65 1.17 8.50
C LYS A 68 -26.28 1.83 8.35
N VAL A 69 -25.70 1.72 7.15
CA VAL A 69 -24.42 2.38 6.83
C VAL A 69 -24.71 3.74 6.19
N GLU A 70 -24.14 4.80 6.75
CA GLU A 70 -24.10 6.12 6.14
C GLU A 70 -22.68 6.37 5.60
N ILE A 71 -22.58 6.84 4.35
CA ILE A 71 -21.31 7.17 3.72
C ILE A 71 -21.30 8.68 3.46
N LYS A 72 -20.26 9.37 3.94
CA LYS A 72 -20.06 10.80 3.74
C LYS A 72 -18.80 11.01 2.91
N VAL A 73 -18.90 11.89 1.93
CA VAL A 73 -17.78 12.32 1.10
C VAL A 73 -17.65 13.82 1.24
N THR A 74 -16.47 14.28 1.63
CA THR A 74 -16.18 15.71 1.78
C THR A 74 -14.97 16.09 0.95
N LYS A 75 -15.00 17.26 0.32
CA LYS A 75 -13.84 17.77 -0.42
C LYS A 75 -12.84 18.34 0.58
N LYS A 76 -11.57 17.96 0.45
CA LYS A 76 -10.47 18.54 1.23
C LYS A 76 -10.33 20.02 0.89
N LYS A 77 -10.17 20.85 1.92
CA LYS A 77 -9.96 22.30 1.78
C LYS A 77 -8.53 22.63 1.37
#